data_AF-A0A2Y9JX44-F1
#
_entry.id   AF-A0A2Y9JX44-F1
#
_cell.length_a   1.000
_cell.length_b   1.000
_cell.length_c   1.000
_cell.angle_alpha   90.00
_cell.angle_beta   90.00
_cell.angle_gamma   90.00
#
_symmetry.space_group_name_H-M   'P 1'
#
loop_
_entity.id
_entity.type
_entity.pdbx_description
1 polymer ?
#
loop_
_entity_poly.entity_id
_entity_poly.type
_entity_poly.pdbx_seq_one_letter_code
_entity_poly.pdbx_strand_id
1 'polypeptide(L)'
;MAGPASRRRLRRLAALVLLLALAPGPPAAWAGQVPRPAERGPPVRLFTEEELARYGGEEEDQPIYMAVKGVVFDVSSGKEFYGRGAPYNALTGKDSTRGVAKMSLDPADLTHDTTGLTAEELKSLDDVFTKVYKAKYPIVGYTARRILNEDGSPNLDFEPEDQPHFDTKDEF
;
A
#
# COMPACT_ATOMS: atom_id res chain seq x y z
N MET A 1 78.54 41.24 20.55
CA MET A 1 79.24 41.00 19.28
C MET A 1 78.97 39.58 18.84
N ALA A 2 78.56 39.42 17.57
CA ALA A 2 78.65 38.28 16.65
C ALA A 2 78.45 36.83 17.15
N GLY A 3 77.66 36.06 16.38
CA GLY A 3 77.35 34.62 16.59
C GLY A 3 78.54 33.69 16.35
N PRO A 4 78.40 32.53 15.65
CA PRO A 4 77.23 31.94 15.00
C PRO A 4 77.16 30.39 15.17
N ALA A 5 76.38 29.77 14.28
CA ALA A 5 76.68 28.50 13.64
C ALA A 5 76.36 27.21 14.44
N SER A 6 75.42 26.35 14.01
CA SER A 6 75.19 25.72 12.70
C SER A 6 75.58 24.24 12.73
N ARG A 7 74.56 23.44 12.44
CA ARG A 7 74.56 22.24 11.58
C ARG A 7 75.05 20.91 12.17
N ARG A 8 74.02 20.06 12.23
CA ARG A 8 73.84 18.78 11.50
C ARG A 8 74.45 17.54 12.14
N ARG A 9 73.75 16.44 11.77
CA ARG A 9 74.15 15.02 11.73
C ARG A 9 73.79 14.29 13.04
N LEU A 10 73.21 13.10 13.05
CA LEU A 10 72.75 12.15 12.04
C LEU A 10 72.18 10.93 12.82
N ARG A 11 71.27 10.17 12.21
CA ARG A 11 70.97 8.73 12.43
C ARG A 11 70.19 8.36 13.70
N ARG A 12 69.01 7.72 13.52
CA ARG A 12 68.74 6.26 13.62
C ARG A 12 68.81 5.80 15.09
N LEU A 13 67.90 5.06 15.69
CA LEU A 13 66.91 4.08 15.25
C LEU A 13 65.93 3.86 16.41
N ALA A 14 64.69 3.51 16.06
CA ALA A 14 63.75 2.60 16.72
C ALA A 14 63.94 2.24 18.22
N ALA A 15 62.88 2.46 19.00
CA ALA A 15 62.29 1.41 19.83
C ALA A 15 60.82 1.75 20.14
N LEU A 16 59.95 0.92 19.58
CA LEU A 16 58.50 0.86 19.76
C LEU A 16 58.19 0.36 21.18
N VAL A 17 57.39 1.10 21.95
CA VAL A 17 56.64 0.55 23.08
C VAL A 17 55.19 1.00 22.94
N LEU A 18 54.35 0.02 22.64
CA LEU A 18 52.93 0.11 22.34
C LEU A 18 52.16 0.55 23.59
N LEU A 19 51.64 1.77 23.59
CA LEU A 19 50.68 2.27 24.57
C LEU A 19 49.34 1.55 24.37
N LEU A 20 48.91 0.78 25.36
CA LEU A 20 47.54 0.24 25.45
C LEU A 20 46.57 1.43 25.52
N ALA A 21 45.90 1.72 24.42
CA ALA A 21 44.89 2.76 24.36
C ALA A 21 43.66 2.32 25.16
N LEU A 22 43.38 3.05 26.24
CA LEU A 22 42.09 3.07 26.91
C LEU A 22 41.08 3.64 25.90
N ALA A 23 40.37 2.78 25.17
CA ALA A 23 39.33 3.24 24.25
C ALA A 23 38.21 3.90 25.07
N PRO A 24 37.85 5.16 24.79
CA PRO A 24 36.70 5.78 25.42
C PRO A 24 35.45 5.04 24.92
N GLY A 25 34.54 4.70 25.84
CA GLY A 25 33.24 4.17 25.48
C GLY A 25 32.52 5.10 24.50
N PRO A 26 31.57 4.58 23.71
CA PRO A 26 30.86 5.39 22.72
C PRO A 26 30.20 6.60 23.39
N PRO A 27 30.18 7.77 22.72
CA PRO A 27 29.58 8.97 23.27
C PRO A 27 28.11 8.72 23.62
N ALA A 28 27.69 9.22 24.79
CA ALA A 28 26.32 9.13 25.33
C ALA A 28 25.22 9.78 24.45
N ALA A 29 25.54 10.16 23.21
CA ALA A 29 24.62 10.74 22.23
C ALA A 29 23.74 9.68 21.52
N TRP A 30 23.95 8.38 21.76
CA TRP A 30 23.09 7.32 21.20
C TRP A 30 21.90 6.92 22.09
N ALA A 31 21.77 7.50 23.28
CA ALA A 31 20.58 7.34 24.11
C ALA A 31 19.54 8.40 23.74
N GLY A 32 18.75 8.19 22.68
CA GLY A 32 17.63 9.11 22.41
C GLY A 32 17.02 9.18 21.02
N GLN A 33 17.21 8.21 20.13
CA GLN A 33 16.37 8.13 18.93
C GLN A 33 15.65 6.79 18.91
N VAL A 34 14.58 6.73 19.70
CA VAL A 34 13.43 5.90 19.30
C VAL A 34 13.10 6.38 17.88
N PRO A 35 13.08 5.52 16.85
CA PRO A 35 12.63 5.95 15.54
C PRO A 35 11.27 6.64 15.75
N ARG A 36 11.15 7.89 15.28
CA ARG A 36 9.84 8.55 15.20
C ARG A 36 8.91 7.52 14.55
N PRO A 37 7.75 7.20 15.14
CA PRO A 37 6.77 6.39 14.44
C PRO A 37 6.65 6.99 13.05
N ALA A 38 6.94 6.19 12.01
CA ALA A 38 6.74 6.63 10.63
C ALA A 38 5.36 7.29 10.61
N GLU A 39 5.28 8.52 10.09
CA GLU A 39 4.01 9.25 10.05
C GLU A 39 2.99 8.31 9.44
N ARG A 40 2.11 7.77 10.28
CA ARG A 40 1.12 6.80 9.82
C ARG A 40 0.25 7.60 8.90
N GLY A 41 0.24 7.22 7.62
CA GLY A 41 -0.70 7.78 6.65
C GLY A 41 -2.13 7.74 7.21
N PRO A 42 -3.08 8.46 6.58
CA PRO A 42 -4.46 8.48 7.04
C PRO A 42 -4.96 7.06 7.32
N PRO A 43 -5.71 6.83 8.42
CA PRO A 43 -6.14 5.50 8.79
C PRO A 43 -6.97 4.89 7.66
N VAL A 44 -6.51 3.74 7.18
CA VAL A 44 -7.16 3.00 6.11
C VAL A 44 -8.23 2.09 6.71
N ARG A 45 -9.46 2.13 6.16
CA ARG A 45 -10.53 1.22 6.59
C ARG A 45 -10.27 -0.18 6.04
N LEU A 46 -10.32 -1.16 6.93
CA LEU A 46 -10.29 -2.57 6.60
C LEU A 46 -11.72 -3.11 6.45
N PHE A 47 -11.94 -3.95 5.46
CA PHE A 47 -13.18 -4.69 5.24
C PHE A 47 -12.92 -6.20 5.29
N THR A 48 -13.65 -6.89 6.16
CA THR A 48 -13.79 -8.34 6.08
C THR A 48 -14.75 -8.71 4.94
N GLU A 49 -14.75 -9.98 4.51
CA GLU A 49 -15.69 -10.44 3.49
C GLU A 49 -17.14 -10.31 3.99
N GLU A 50 -17.39 -10.64 5.26
CA GLU A 50 -18.70 -10.54 5.89
C GLU A 50 -19.17 -9.10 6.06
N GLU A 51 -18.25 -8.17 6.35
CA GLU A 51 -18.58 -6.75 6.40
C GLU A 51 -18.87 -6.21 5.01
N LEU A 52 -18.06 -6.55 4.01
CA LEU A 52 -18.26 -6.10 2.64
C LEU A 52 -19.59 -6.62 2.07
N ALA A 53 -19.96 -7.87 2.37
CA ALA A 53 -21.21 -8.49 1.94
C ALA A 53 -22.48 -7.73 2.35
N ARG A 54 -22.41 -6.92 3.41
CA ARG A 54 -23.53 -6.08 3.84
C ARG A 54 -23.82 -4.95 2.85
N TYR A 55 -22.88 -4.58 2.01
CA TYR A 55 -22.97 -3.45 1.07
C TYR A 55 -23.23 -3.91 -0.37
N GLY A 56 -23.97 -5.01 -0.54
CA GLY A 56 -24.34 -5.56 -1.84
C GLY A 56 -25.40 -4.75 -2.61
N GLY A 57 -25.91 -3.65 -2.06
CA GLY A 57 -26.90 -2.81 -2.73
C GLY A 57 -28.32 -3.39 -2.77
N GLU A 58 -28.64 -4.31 -1.85
CA GLU A 58 -30.01 -4.82 -1.63
C GLU A 58 -30.93 -3.79 -0.98
N GLU A 59 -30.38 -2.98 -0.07
CA GLU A 59 -31.09 -1.92 0.65
C GLU A 59 -30.92 -0.58 -0.09
N GLU A 60 -32.01 0.15 -0.33
CA GLU A 60 -31.98 1.36 -1.15
C GLU A 60 -31.20 2.53 -0.54
N ASP A 61 -31.15 2.60 0.80
CA ASP A 61 -30.53 3.69 1.57
C ASP A 61 -29.11 3.37 2.04
N GLN A 62 -28.60 2.19 1.69
CA GLN A 62 -27.24 1.77 2.06
C GLN A 62 -26.28 2.03 0.90
N PRO A 63 -25.02 2.47 1.17
CA PRO A 63 -24.03 2.54 0.12
C PRO A 63 -23.74 1.16 -0.48
N ILE A 64 -23.34 1.16 -1.75
CA ILE A 64 -23.03 -0.03 -2.53
C ILE A 64 -21.53 -0.10 -2.70
N TYR A 65 -20.92 -1.17 -2.18
CA TYR A 65 -19.47 -1.37 -2.26
C TYR A 65 -19.12 -2.54 -3.13
N MET A 66 -17.97 -2.44 -3.79
CA MET A 66 -17.40 -3.49 -4.62
C MET A 66 -15.89 -3.46 -4.46
N ALA A 67 -15.26 -4.63 -4.31
CA ALA A 67 -13.81 -4.72 -4.28
C ALA A 67 -13.23 -5.23 -5.60
N VAL A 68 -12.12 -4.62 -6.02
CA VAL A 68 -11.32 -5.02 -7.19
C VAL A 68 -9.85 -4.88 -6.80
N LYS A 69 -9.03 -5.91 -7.04
CA LYS A 69 -7.65 -6.03 -6.57
C LYS A 69 -7.50 -5.79 -5.07
N GLY A 70 -8.52 -6.15 -4.30
CA GLY A 70 -8.59 -5.92 -2.84
C GLY A 70 -8.79 -4.46 -2.42
N VAL A 71 -9.09 -3.56 -3.36
CA VAL A 71 -9.42 -2.16 -3.10
C VAL A 71 -10.94 -2.01 -3.12
N VAL A 72 -11.51 -1.41 -2.09
CA VAL A 72 -12.96 -1.25 -1.91
C VAL A 72 -13.39 0.10 -2.44
N PHE A 73 -14.23 0.08 -3.48
CA PHE A 73 -14.80 1.26 -4.12
C PHE A 73 -16.24 1.50 -3.65
N ASP A 74 -16.60 2.76 -3.47
CA ASP A 74 -17.98 3.20 -3.34
C ASP A 74 -18.59 3.39 -4.73
N VAL A 75 -19.41 2.43 -5.16
CA VAL A 75 -20.07 2.43 -6.46
C VAL A 75 -21.52 2.94 -6.39
N SER A 76 -21.91 3.57 -5.28
CA SER A 76 -23.28 4.09 -5.06
C SER A 76 -23.71 5.11 -6.11
N SER A 77 -22.77 5.88 -6.67
CA SER A 77 -23.05 6.84 -7.76
C SER A 77 -23.47 6.16 -9.07
N GLY A 78 -23.27 4.85 -9.22
CA GLY A 78 -23.73 4.04 -10.34
C GLY A 78 -24.84 3.06 -9.95
N LYS A 79 -25.79 3.48 -9.09
CA LYS A 79 -26.89 2.63 -8.58
C LYS A 79 -27.71 1.97 -9.70
N GLU A 80 -27.83 2.59 -10.86
CA GLU A 80 -28.46 2.05 -12.08
C GLU A 80 -27.74 0.82 -12.65
N PHE A 81 -26.47 0.61 -12.32
CA PHE A 81 -25.66 -0.53 -12.73
C PHE A 81 -25.47 -1.55 -11.61
N TYR A 82 -25.35 -1.09 -10.37
CA TYR A 82 -24.93 -1.91 -9.23
C TYR A 82 -26.00 -2.12 -8.16
N GLY A 83 -27.09 -1.35 -8.18
CA GLY A 83 -28.18 -1.48 -7.22
C GLY A 83 -29.02 -2.73 -7.43
N ARG A 84 -29.93 -3.01 -6.50
CA ARG A 84 -30.83 -4.17 -6.54
C ARG A 84 -31.50 -4.35 -7.91
N GLY A 85 -31.31 -5.52 -8.50
CA GLY A 85 -31.87 -5.88 -9.81
C GLY A 85 -31.16 -5.24 -11.02
N ALA A 86 -30.11 -4.45 -10.80
CA ALA A 86 -29.30 -3.89 -11.88
C ALA A 86 -28.35 -4.95 -12.48
N PRO A 87 -27.89 -4.75 -13.74
CA PRO A 87 -27.13 -5.78 -14.47
C PRO A 87 -25.83 -6.24 -13.81
N TYR A 88 -25.18 -5.38 -13.04
CA TYR A 88 -23.88 -5.64 -12.42
C TYR A 88 -23.95 -5.78 -10.90
N ASN A 89 -25.15 -5.89 -10.34
CA ASN A 89 -25.36 -6.08 -8.90
C ASN A 89 -24.64 -7.33 -8.36
N ALA A 90 -24.50 -8.40 -9.16
CA ALA A 90 -23.78 -9.61 -8.74
C ALA A 90 -22.30 -9.36 -8.32
N LEU A 91 -21.69 -8.28 -8.80
CA LEU A 91 -20.30 -7.92 -8.50
C LEU A 91 -20.12 -7.25 -7.13
N THR A 92 -21.19 -6.76 -6.51
CA THR A 92 -21.14 -5.93 -5.30
C THR A 92 -21.09 -6.79 -4.03
N GLY A 93 -20.72 -6.15 -2.91
CA GLY A 93 -20.60 -6.79 -1.61
C GLY A 93 -19.51 -7.85 -1.53
N LYS A 94 -18.56 -7.88 -2.47
CA LYS A 94 -17.47 -8.86 -2.51
C LYS A 94 -16.28 -8.34 -3.31
N ASP A 95 -15.20 -9.08 -3.26
CA ASP A 95 -14.04 -8.87 -4.14
C ASP A 95 -14.26 -9.65 -5.44
N SER A 96 -14.58 -8.92 -6.50
CA SER A 96 -14.93 -9.42 -7.82
C SER A 96 -13.78 -9.26 -8.82
N THR A 97 -12.54 -9.27 -8.33
CA THR A 97 -11.31 -9.11 -9.15
C THR A 97 -11.32 -10.00 -10.39
N ARG A 98 -11.64 -11.29 -10.22
CA ARG A 98 -11.65 -12.26 -11.32
C ARG A 98 -12.77 -11.98 -12.31
N GLY A 99 -13.98 -11.68 -11.82
CA GLY A 99 -15.13 -11.31 -12.65
C GLY A 99 -14.81 -10.10 -13.53
N VAL A 100 -14.15 -9.07 -12.96
CA VAL A 100 -13.69 -7.90 -13.72
C VAL A 100 -12.63 -8.28 -14.76
N ALA A 101 -11.63 -9.09 -14.39
CA ALA A 101 -10.58 -9.52 -15.30
C ALA A 101 -11.12 -10.26 -16.53
N LYS A 102 -12.14 -11.10 -16.30
CA LYS A 102 -12.77 -11.95 -17.33
C LYS A 102 -13.97 -11.30 -18.02
N MET A 103 -14.40 -10.12 -17.58
CA MET A 103 -15.68 -9.50 -17.96
C MET A 103 -16.86 -10.46 -17.77
N SER A 104 -16.87 -11.18 -16.65
CA SER A 104 -17.79 -12.27 -16.34
C SER A 104 -18.66 -11.96 -15.13
N LEU A 105 -19.93 -12.35 -15.22
CA LEU A 105 -20.89 -12.37 -14.10
C LEU A 105 -21.20 -13.80 -13.64
N ASP A 106 -20.48 -14.79 -14.15
CA ASP A 106 -20.66 -16.17 -13.72
C ASP A 106 -20.30 -16.30 -12.24
N PRO A 107 -21.14 -16.94 -11.40
CA PRO A 107 -20.89 -17.04 -9.96
C PRO A 107 -19.51 -17.63 -9.59
N ALA A 108 -18.97 -18.51 -10.44
CA ALA A 108 -17.64 -19.10 -10.24
C ALA A 108 -16.49 -18.10 -10.43
N ASP A 109 -16.72 -17.01 -11.17
CA ASP A 109 -15.74 -15.95 -11.39
C ASP A 109 -15.90 -14.78 -10.41
N LEU A 110 -16.95 -14.76 -9.59
CA LEU A 110 -17.22 -13.71 -8.58
C LEU A 110 -16.37 -13.90 -7.33
N THR A 111 -15.06 -13.86 -7.54
CA THR A 111 -14.04 -14.10 -6.52
C THR A 111 -12.84 -13.21 -6.74
N HIS A 112 -12.02 -13.14 -5.70
CA HIS A 112 -10.78 -12.40 -5.66
C HIS A 112 -9.60 -13.14 -6.33
N ASP A 113 -9.76 -14.43 -6.59
CA ASP A 113 -8.69 -15.33 -7.04
C ASP A 113 -8.30 -15.09 -8.50
N THR A 114 -7.05 -14.67 -8.71
CA THR A 114 -6.47 -14.41 -10.03
C THR A 114 -5.74 -15.63 -10.59
N THR A 115 -5.75 -16.78 -9.90
CA THR A 115 -5.09 -17.99 -10.35
C THR A 115 -5.67 -18.47 -11.68
N GLY A 116 -4.78 -18.83 -12.60
CA GLY A 116 -5.15 -19.33 -13.93
C GLY A 116 -5.69 -18.25 -14.88
N LEU A 117 -5.65 -16.97 -14.52
CA LEU A 117 -5.91 -15.90 -15.48
C LEU A 117 -4.76 -15.78 -16.50
N THR A 118 -5.13 -15.53 -17.74
CA THR A 118 -4.22 -15.25 -18.84
C THR A 118 -3.59 -13.86 -18.69
N ALA A 119 -2.48 -13.62 -19.40
CA ALA A 119 -1.84 -12.30 -19.42
C ALA A 119 -2.77 -11.21 -19.99
N GLU A 120 -3.66 -11.57 -20.91
CA GLU A 120 -4.64 -10.65 -21.48
C GLU A 120 -5.73 -10.27 -20.47
N GLU A 121 -6.25 -11.23 -19.70
CA GLU A 121 -7.22 -10.99 -18.63
C GLU A 121 -6.61 -10.14 -17.51
N LEU A 122 -5.35 -10.40 -17.13
CA LEU A 122 -4.63 -9.59 -16.14
C LEU A 122 -4.41 -8.15 -16.63
N LYS A 123 -4.05 -7.99 -17.90
CA LYS A 123 -3.93 -6.65 -18.51
C LYS A 123 -5.28 -5.94 -18.54
N SER A 124 -6.35 -6.64 -18.91
CA SER A 124 -7.71 -6.09 -18.90
C SER A 124 -8.12 -5.67 -17.50
N LEU A 125 -7.80 -6.47 -16.48
CA LEU A 125 -8.03 -6.12 -15.08
C LEU A 125 -7.32 -4.82 -14.71
N ASP A 126 -6.03 -4.67 -15.02
CA ASP A 126 -5.26 -3.47 -14.71
C ASP A 126 -5.80 -2.23 -15.43
N ASP A 127 -6.17 -2.37 -16.70
CA ASP A 127 -6.76 -1.30 -17.50
C ASP A 127 -8.11 -0.85 -16.91
N VAL A 128 -9.02 -1.79 -16.62
CA VAL A 128 -10.34 -1.48 -16.05
C VAL A 128 -10.21 -0.91 -14.63
N PHE A 129 -9.37 -1.49 -13.80
CA PHE A 129 -9.11 -1.01 -12.45
C PHE A 129 -8.64 0.46 -12.45
N THR A 130 -7.69 0.80 -13.31
CA THR A 130 -7.09 2.13 -13.34
C THR A 130 -7.98 3.16 -14.04
N LYS A 131 -8.51 2.82 -15.22
CA LYS A 131 -9.20 3.77 -16.10
C LYS A 131 -10.69 3.90 -15.79
N VAL A 132 -11.29 2.93 -15.11
CA VAL A 132 -12.71 2.94 -14.76
C VAL A 132 -12.86 3.13 -13.26
N TYR A 133 -12.41 2.15 -12.45
CA TYR A 133 -12.75 2.17 -11.03
C TYR A 133 -12.02 3.27 -10.25
N LYS A 134 -10.69 3.33 -10.32
CA LYS A 134 -9.90 4.40 -9.67
C LYS A 134 -10.24 5.79 -10.20
N ALA A 135 -10.67 5.89 -11.45
CA ALA A 135 -10.96 7.15 -12.12
C ALA A 135 -12.41 7.63 -11.95
N LYS A 136 -13.33 6.79 -11.44
CA LYS A 136 -14.77 7.13 -11.33
C LYS A 136 -15.32 7.01 -9.90
N TYR A 137 -14.78 6.11 -9.09
CA TYR A 137 -15.35 5.75 -7.80
C TYR A 137 -14.37 6.02 -6.66
N PRO A 138 -14.84 6.60 -5.54
CA PRO A 138 -14.00 6.80 -4.36
C PRO A 138 -13.52 5.47 -3.79
N ILE A 139 -12.25 5.39 -3.36
CA ILE A 139 -11.77 4.29 -2.54
C ILE A 139 -12.14 4.58 -1.08
N VAL A 140 -12.87 3.65 -0.47
CA VAL A 140 -13.36 3.76 0.91
C VAL A 140 -12.64 2.80 1.87
N GLY A 141 -11.76 1.94 1.36
CA GLY A 141 -10.92 1.05 2.14
C GLY A 141 -10.39 -0.10 1.32
N TYR A 142 -9.96 -1.16 2.01
CA TYR A 142 -9.34 -2.32 1.39
C TYR A 142 -9.78 -3.60 2.09
N THR A 143 -9.73 -4.71 1.36
CA THR A 143 -10.09 -6.01 1.90
C THR A 143 -9.02 -6.51 2.88
N ALA A 144 -9.42 -7.34 3.85
CA ALA A 144 -8.51 -7.92 4.83
C ALA A 144 -7.31 -8.62 4.17
N ARG A 145 -7.53 -9.37 3.10
CA ARG A 145 -6.49 -10.05 2.30
C ARG A 145 -5.45 -9.12 1.65
N ARG A 146 -5.77 -7.82 1.49
CA ARG A 146 -4.85 -6.83 0.90
C ARG A 146 -3.95 -6.20 1.96
N ILE A 147 -4.48 -6.00 3.17
CA ILE A 147 -3.79 -5.34 4.29
C ILE A 147 -3.12 -6.34 5.23
N LEU A 148 -3.57 -7.59 5.29
CA LEU A 148 -3.08 -8.63 6.21
C LEU A 148 -2.40 -9.77 5.44
N ASN A 149 -1.41 -10.37 6.07
CA ASN A 149 -0.85 -11.66 5.66
C ASN A 149 -1.81 -12.81 6.02
N GLU A 150 -1.54 -14.01 5.51
CA GLU A 150 -2.36 -15.21 5.80
C GLU A 150 -2.44 -15.55 7.31
N ASP A 151 -1.43 -15.18 8.09
CA ASP A 151 -1.39 -15.35 9.55
C ASP A 151 -2.15 -14.26 10.33
N GLY A 152 -2.75 -13.29 9.62
CA GLY A 152 -3.47 -12.16 10.19
C GLY A 152 -2.57 -11.01 10.66
N SER A 153 -1.25 -11.12 10.52
CA SER A 153 -0.33 -10.01 10.80
C SER A 153 -0.45 -8.92 9.72
N PRO A 154 -0.18 -7.64 10.04
CA PRO A 154 -0.16 -6.58 9.03
C PRO A 154 0.86 -6.84 7.91
N ASN A 155 0.44 -6.66 6.67
CA ASN A 155 1.31 -6.65 5.51
C ASN A 155 2.12 -5.34 5.52
N LEU A 156 3.41 -5.43 5.80
CA LEU A 156 4.31 -4.26 5.88
C LEU A 156 4.62 -3.65 4.50
N ASP A 157 4.40 -4.40 3.41
CA ASP A 157 4.57 -3.94 2.03
C ASP A 157 3.27 -3.33 1.46
N PHE A 158 2.24 -3.15 2.29
CA PHE A 158 1.00 -2.50 1.89
C PHE A 158 1.21 -1.00 1.66
N GLU A 159 1.06 -0.58 0.41
CA GLU A 159 0.96 0.82 0.03
C GLU A 159 -0.49 1.14 -0.37
N PRO A 160 -1.14 2.14 0.26
CA PRO A 160 -2.44 2.62 -0.18
C PRO A 160 -2.37 3.13 -1.62
N GLU A 161 -3.44 2.91 -2.38
CA GLU A 161 -3.59 3.46 -3.72
C GLU A 161 -3.70 4.98 -3.67
N ASP A 162 -2.91 5.64 -4.51
CA ASP A 162 -3.15 7.04 -4.85
C ASP A 162 -4.48 7.16 -5.61
N GLN A 163 -5.39 7.98 -5.08
CA GLN A 163 -6.58 8.41 -5.81
C GLN A 163 -6.30 9.72 -6.53
N PRO A 164 -6.62 9.84 -7.83
CA PRO A 164 -6.68 11.16 -8.46
C PRO A 164 -7.69 12.02 -7.70
N HIS A 165 -7.35 13.28 -7.44
CA HIS A 165 -8.27 14.21 -6.79
C HIS A 165 -9.44 14.48 -7.74
N PHE A 166 -10.64 14.12 -7.32
CA PHE A 166 -11.86 14.39 -8.05
C PHE A 166 -12.30 15.83 -7.79
N ASP A 167 -12.00 16.76 -8.69
CA ASP A 167 -12.80 17.97 -8.80
C ASP A 167 -14.10 17.57 -9.50
N THR A 168 -15.19 17.39 -8.75
CA THR A 168 -16.53 17.04 -9.27
C THR A 168 -17.19 18.21 -10.03
N LYS A 169 -16.39 19.02 -10.70
CA LYS A 169 -16.82 20.10 -11.60
C LYS A 169 -16.29 19.80 -12.97
N ASP A 170 -16.88 18.83 -13.63
CA ASP A 170 -17.13 18.85 -15.07
C ASP A 170 -17.94 17.58 -15.39
N GLU A 171 -18.93 17.73 -16.26
CA GLU A 171 -19.84 16.68 -16.77
C GLU A 171 -21.11 16.42 -15.94
N PHE A 172 -21.94 17.47 -15.85
CA PHE A 172 -23.35 17.36 -16.26
C PHE A 172 -23.53 18.02 -17.63
#